data_AF-A0A358PJ38-F1
#
_entry.id   AF-A0A358PJ38-F1
#
_cell.length_a   1.000
_cell.length_b   1.000
_cell.length_c   1.000
_cell.angle_alpha   90.00
_cell.angle_beta   90.00
_cell.angle_gamma   90.00
#
_symmetry.space_group_name_H-M   'P 1'
#
loop_
_entity.id
_entity.type
_entity.pdbx_description
1 polymer ?
#
loop_
_entity_poly.entity_id
_entity_poly.type
_entity_poly.pdbx_seq_one_letter_code
_entity_poly.pdbx_strand_id
1 'polypeptide(L)'
;MMQCILSCKIMKQRTSLDLSDRLMDMSSVDFSKCEAVYEDGSYDIYFQSDKYHKNDIESIDVCVNGERVGGIALNPDTETVEGYTKYNESLFAKQPFLLHYDLVTLSFIMNFTNGVSKELFSEFLLCMSKNQEDTSNIQKILQELIAFDDAQVGEWIFSNADRGASNSLYAGKWNKHAYKSLSSYIQLLEQVIACYKNNFAYFKTQGKHTIKRTEVLVPYEKVKQVYRDSFNWILQNADQLAAVPYTSGIQFQDKNFLPYQVRTDASRKSWNVYENRVIIGFLNTALLNAKQVSAEFDRDVLNEERVISRIHGSFPKEYRAPIITIKSLQISFCRLLLKKLNCLIDTLQSVGKQYSSLFDVQPLVLNTLPRKTNTFCEIKPYAQVFEIIVRWFRYGEYSLEKERLILQVKTLDKLFEYYCLLRLLKLLADNGYQKANVKEPVFKFDYVSADEHYQNEKDVANTYLLSNGEVTATLYYQPVISAVQFENDLTLFRTTKPPAGNPDYYTPDFVLKFTSSEDDEEYAIFDAKFSSRANIKKHSLPEVIRKYSCEISAASRSSAPKMVWVLQGRVNGSENAIWKYHNSQLASKYRPITSFGIVSINTAVEIRQRLWNEIRSSISLLQ
;
A
#
# COMPACT_ATOMS: atom_id res chain seq x y z
N MET A 1 36.14 -25.15 -5.06
CA MET A 1 35.53 -24.09 -4.26
C MET A 1 35.79 -22.72 -4.90
N MET A 2 34.73 -21.94 -5.11
CA MET A 2 34.82 -20.55 -5.59
C MET A 2 34.34 -19.64 -4.48
N GLN A 3 35.21 -18.77 -3.98
CA GLN A 3 34.94 -17.94 -2.82
C GLN A 3 35.46 -16.52 -2.99
N CYS A 4 34.78 -15.61 -2.32
CA CYS A 4 35.22 -14.23 -2.15
C CYS A 4 35.38 -13.95 -0.65
N ILE A 5 36.52 -13.34 -0.29
CA ILE A 5 36.77 -12.88 1.08
C ILE A 5 36.71 -11.35 1.09
N LEU A 6 35.79 -10.81 1.87
CA LEU A 6 35.63 -9.38 2.13
C LEU A 6 36.32 -9.01 3.43
N SER A 7 37.28 -8.08 3.36
CA SER A 7 37.98 -7.57 4.54
C SER A 7 37.74 -6.07 4.69
N CYS A 8 36.92 -5.67 5.67
CA CYS A 8 36.71 -4.26 6.01
C CYS A 8 37.71 -3.82 7.07
N LYS A 9 38.65 -2.94 6.70
CA LYS A 9 39.72 -2.49 7.61
C LYS A 9 39.20 -1.69 8.79
N ILE A 10 38.25 -0.79 8.52
CA ILE A 10 37.69 0.15 9.51
C ILE A 10 36.91 -0.61 10.57
N MET A 11 36.11 -1.60 10.15
CA MET A 11 35.22 -2.36 11.04
C MET A 11 35.87 -3.64 11.58
N LYS A 12 37.13 -3.93 11.21
CA LYS A 12 37.84 -5.19 11.52
C LYS A 12 37.00 -6.44 11.23
N GLN A 13 36.21 -6.38 10.15
CA GLN A 13 35.34 -7.46 9.72
C GLN A 13 36.01 -8.24 8.60
N ARG A 14 35.94 -9.57 8.68
CA ARG A 14 36.35 -10.47 7.60
C ARG A 14 35.23 -11.46 7.34
N THR A 15 34.65 -11.43 6.16
CA THR A 15 33.52 -12.27 5.76
C THR A 15 33.93 -13.12 4.56
N SER A 16 33.63 -14.43 4.61
CA SER A 16 33.84 -15.35 3.50
C SER A 16 32.50 -15.65 2.84
N LEU A 17 32.42 -15.48 1.53
CA LEU A 17 31.20 -15.65 0.74
C LEU A 17 31.43 -16.73 -0.30
N ASP A 18 30.55 -17.72 -0.33
CA ASP A 18 30.52 -18.68 -1.43
C ASP A 18 29.93 -18.03 -2.68
N LEU A 19 30.49 -18.37 -3.84
CA LEU A 19 30.05 -17.84 -5.12
C LEU A 19 29.30 -18.89 -5.93
N SER A 20 28.17 -18.49 -6.51
CA SER A 20 27.34 -19.33 -7.37
C SER A 20 27.27 -18.76 -8.78
N ASP A 21 26.86 -19.56 -9.76
CA ASP A 21 26.68 -19.14 -11.15
C ASP A 21 25.25 -18.67 -11.45
N ARG A 22 24.44 -18.42 -10.42
CA ARG A 22 23.08 -17.91 -10.55
C ARG A 22 22.84 -16.78 -9.54
N LEU A 23 22.28 -15.68 -10.00
CA LEU A 23 21.78 -14.65 -9.09
C LEU A 23 20.59 -15.22 -8.31
N MET A 24 20.62 -15.10 -6.99
CA MET A 24 19.48 -15.53 -6.16
C MET A 24 18.25 -14.65 -6.43
N ASP A 25 17.06 -15.27 -6.41
CA ASP A 25 15.81 -14.51 -6.46
C ASP A 25 15.63 -13.71 -5.16
N MET A 26 15.55 -12.40 -5.30
CA MET A 26 15.34 -11.45 -4.21
C MET A 26 14.06 -11.74 -3.41
N SER A 27 13.04 -12.33 -4.06
CA SER A 27 11.78 -12.70 -3.41
C SER A 27 11.97 -13.77 -2.31
N SER A 28 13.03 -14.58 -2.43
CA SER A 28 13.36 -15.72 -1.57
C SER A 28 14.37 -15.41 -0.45
N VAL A 29 14.88 -14.18 -0.40
CA VAL A 29 15.96 -13.78 0.51
C VAL A 29 15.48 -13.78 1.97
N ASP A 30 16.23 -14.50 2.81
CA ASP A 30 16.10 -14.45 4.26
C ASP A 30 17.11 -13.45 4.82
N PHE A 31 16.65 -12.22 5.04
CA PHE A 31 17.46 -11.12 5.57
C PHE A 31 18.16 -11.44 6.90
N SER A 32 17.65 -12.42 7.67
CA SER A 32 18.29 -12.81 8.94
C SER A 32 19.61 -13.56 8.75
N LYS A 33 19.87 -14.05 7.53
CA LYS A 33 21.09 -14.78 7.16
C LYS A 33 22.07 -13.95 6.34
N CYS A 34 21.66 -12.76 5.90
CA CYS A 34 22.52 -11.87 5.12
C CYS A 34 23.67 -11.33 5.97
N GLU A 35 24.89 -11.49 5.46
CA GLU A 35 26.08 -10.85 6.01
C GLU A 35 26.03 -9.33 5.82
N ALA A 36 26.47 -8.57 6.81
CA ALA A 36 26.42 -7.11 6.75
C ALA A 36 27.68 -6.50 6.12
N VAL A 37 27.50 -5.47 5.29
CA VAL A 37 28.57 -4.60 4.79
C VAL A 37 28.22 -3.14 5.08
N TYR A 38 29.20 -2.24 5.05
CA TYR A 38 29.07 -0.85 5.48
C TYR A 38 29.36 0.08 4.30
N GLU A 39 28.47 1.02 4.01
CA GLU A 39 28.57 1.89 2.82
C GLU A 39 29.89 2.69 2.79
N ASP A 40 30.34 3.19 3.94
CA ASP A 40 31.57 3.98 4.10
C ASP A 40 32.78 3.11 4.47
N GLY A 41 32.61 1.79 4.50
CA GLY A 41 33.68 0.86 4.82
C GLY A 41 34.72 0.78 3.70
N SER A 42 35.99 0.75 4.08
CA SER A 42 37.09 0.49 3.14
C SER A 42 37.34 -1.02 3.06
N TYR A 43 37.10 -1.62 1.90
CA TYR A 43 37.13 -3.07 1.67
C TYR A 43 38.32 -3.48 0.81
N ASP A 44 39.01 -4.53 1.23
CA ASP A 44 39.83 -5.35 0.34
C ASP A 44 39.03 -6.61 -0.01
N ILE A 45 38.79 -6.81 -1.31
CA ILE A 45 38.05 -7.96 -1.86
C ILE A 45 39.08 -8.92 -2.46
N TYR A 46 39.13 -10.13 -1.92
CA TYR A 46 39.98 -11.22 -2.42
C TYR A 46 39.13 -12.28 -3.09
N PHE A 47 39.45 -12.60 -4.33
CA PHE A 47 38.80 -13.67 -5.09
C PHE A 47 39.70 -14.90 -5.12
N GLN A 48 39.11 -16.08 -4.98
CA GLN A 48 39.81 -17.35 -5.12
C GLN A 48 38.93 -18.41 -5.80
N SER A 49 39.50 -19.11 -6.77
CA SER A 49 38.91 -20.26 -7.43
C SER A 49 39.97 -21.32 -7.72
N ASP A 50 39.67 -22.55 -7.32
CA ASP A 50 40.43 -23.76 -7.65
C ASP A 50 39.90 -24.49 -8.90
N LYS A 51 38.82 -23.98 -9.52
CA LYS A 51 38.11 -24.65 -10.62
C LYS A 51 38.73 -24.38 -12.00
N TYR A 52 39.55 -23.35 -12.12
CA TYR A 52 40.08 -22.88 -13.40
C TYR A 52 41.58 -22.63 -13.26
N HIS A 53 42.32 -22.81 -14.36
CA HIS A 53 43.71 -22.42 -14.43
C HIS A 53 43.82 -20.93 -14.77
N LYS A 54 44.78 -20.26 -14.16
CA LYS A 54 45.02 -18.83 -14.38
C LYS A 54 45.24 -18.47 -15.85
N ASN A 55 45.92 -19.34 -16.61
CA ASN A 55 46.23 -19.11 -18.03
C ASN A 55 44.99 -19.10 -18.94
N ASP A 56 43.87 -19.63 -18.45
CA ASP A 56 42.60 -19.63 -19.19
C ASP A 56 41.82 -18.33 -18.98
N ILE A 57 42.23 -17.48 -18.04
CA ILE A 57 41.54 -16.24 -17.65
C ILE A 57 42.28 -15.03 -18.23
N GLU A 58 41.57 -14.25 -19.05
CA GLU A 58 42.05 -12.97 -19.57
C GLU A 58 41.90 -11.87 -18.51
N SER A 59 40.73 -11.76 -17.91
CA SER A 59 40.45 -10.77 -16.87
C SER A 59 39.31 -11.21 -15.96
N ILE A 60 39.26 -10.65 -14.75
CA ILE A 60 38.11 -10.78 -13.86
C ILE A 60 37.68 -9.40 -13.43
N ASP A 61 36.47 -9.02 -13.79
CA ASP A 61 35.87 -7.77 -13.38
C ASP A 61 35.08 -7.97 -12.09
N VAL A 62 35.18 -7.00 -11.19
CA VAL A 62 34.45 -6.99 -9.92
C VAL A 62 33.33 -5.97 -10.03
N CYS A 63 32.11 -6.42 -9.78
CA CYS A 63 30.91 -5.62 -9.89
C CYS A 63 30.15 -5.61 -8.56
N VAL A 64 29.52 -4.48 -8.25
CA VAL A 64 28.54 -4.35 -7.17
C VAL A 64 27.21 -4.00 -7.81
N ASN A 65 26.19 -4.83 -7.62
CA ASN A 65 24.88 -4.69 -8.27
C ASN A 65 25.00 -4.49 -9.80
N GLY A 66 25.95 -5.19 -10.45
CA GLY A 66 26.21 -5.10 -11.88
C GLY A 66 27.07 -3.89 -12.31
N GLU A 67 27.37 -2.93 -11.43
CA GLU A 67 28.29 -1.83 -11.73
C GLU A 67 29.74 -2.25 -11.46
N ARG A 68 30.60 -2.16 -12.49
CA ARG A 68 32.03 -2.49 -12.35
C ARG A 68 32.75 -1.51 -11.43
N VAL A 69 33.24 -2.01 -10.30
CA VAL A 69 34.01 -1.25 -9.31
C VAL A 69 35.53 -1.43 -9.48
N GLY A 70 35.96 -2.46 -10.20
CA GLY A 70 37.37 -2.73 -10.46
C GLY A 70 37.58 -4.04 -11.20
N GLY A 71 38.81 -4.55 -11.13
CA GLY A 71 39.16 -5.89 -11.60
C GLY A 71 40.09 -6.60 -10.62
N ILE A 72 40.18 -7.92 -10.69
CA ILE A 72 41.09 -8.71 -9.86
C ILE A 72 42.49 -8.67 -10.45
N ALA A 73 43.46 -8.21 -9.66
CA ALA A 73 44.87 -8.39 -9.94
C ALA A 73 45.29 -9.80 -9.52
N LEU A 74 45.42 -10.69 -10.51
CA LEU A 74 45.75 -12.10 -10.29
C LEU A 74 47.18 -12.26 -9.75
N ASN A 75 47.35 -13.13 -8.76
CA ASN A 75 48.62 -13.43 -8.12
C ASN A 75 49.59 -14.07 -9.15
N PRO A 76 50.78 -13.50 -9.41
CA PRO A 76 51.76 -14.06 -10.35
C PRO A 76 52.30 -15.43 -9.91
N ASP A 77 52.34 -15.69 -8.60
CA ASP A 77 53.10 -16.80 -8.02
C ASP A 77 52.29 -18.10 -7.87
N THR A 78 51.03 -18.12 -8.34
CA THR A 78 50.12 -19.27 -8.21
C THR A 78 49.51 -19.68 -9.56
N GLU A 79 49.34 -20.99 -9.74
CA GLU A 79 48.65 -21.56 -10.92
C GLU A 79 47.12 -21.46 -10.81
N THR A 80 46.60 -21.32 -9.58
CA THR A 80 45.18 -21.11 -9.28
C THR A 80 44.75 -19.67 -9.53
N VAL A 81 43.46 -19.47 -9.81
CA VAL A 81 42.88 -18.15 -10.03
C VAL A 81 42.61 -17.49 -8.68
N GLU A 82 43.52 -16.64 -8.24
CA GLU A 82 43.36 -15.87 -7.02
C GLU A 82 43.96 -14.47 -7.11
N GLY A 83 43.43 -13.52 -6.35
CA GLY A 83 43.96 -12.17 -6.34
C GLY A 83 43.12 -11.15 -5.59
N TYR A 84 43.67 -9.96 -5.45
CA TYR A 84 43.01 -8.83 -4.80
C TYR A 84 42.41 -7.87 -5.83
N THR A 85 41.32 -7.23 -5.45
CA THR A 85 40.67 -6.21 -6.27
C THR A 85 41.54 -4.96 -6.40
N LYS A 86 41.78 -4.57 -7.65
CA LYS A 86 42.27 -3.26 -8.05
C LYS A 86 41.07 -2.41 -8.45
N TYR A 87 40.70 -1.48 -7.58
CA TYR A 87 39.57 -0.58 -7.81
C TYR A 87 39.87 0.42 -8.92
N ASN A 88 38.79 0.88 -9.56
CA ASN A 88 38.85 1.99 -10.51
C ASN A 88 39.36 3.26 -9.83
N GLU A 89 40.04 4.12 -10.60
CA GLU A 89 40.66 5.35 -10.07
C GLU A 89 39.66 6.28 -9.37
N SER A 90 38.37 6.21 -9.71
CA SER A 90 37.34 7.02 -9.06
C SER A 90 36.93 6.57 -7.64
N LEU A 91 37.41 5.42 -7.16
CA LEU A 91 37.13 4.87 -5.82
C LEU A 91 38.32 5.08 -4.89
N PHE A 92 38.70 6.35 -4.69
CA PHE A 92 39.92 6.77 -3.97
C PHE A 92 40.06 6.23 -2.53
N ALA A 93 38.98 5.73 -1.90
CA ALA A 93 38.98 5.19 -0.54
C ALA A 93 38.74 3.67 -0.45
N LYS A 94 38.72 2.94 -1.59
CA LYS A 94 38.35 1.51 -1.63
C LYS A 94 36.99 1.23 -0.97
N GLN A 95 36.00 2.09 -1.21
CA GLN A 95 34.65 1.97 -0.65
C GLN A 95 33.68 1.50 -1.75
N PRO A 96 33.67 0.20 -2.11
CA PRO A 96 32.84 -0.32 -3.21
C PRO A 96 31.34 -0.24 -2.93
N PHE A 97 30.93 -0.17 -1.66
CA PHE A 97 29.52 -0.08 -1.26
C PHE A 97 29.07 1.34 -0.99
N LEU A 98 29.90 2.35 -1.30
CA LEU A 98 29.58 3.74 -1.04
C LEU A 98 28.32 4.14 -1.82
N LEU A 99 27.34 4.71 -1.11
CA LEU A 99 26.05 5.14 -1.64
C LEU A 99 25.11 3.99 -2.07
N HIS A 100 25.51 2.73 -1.89
CA HIS A 100 24.59 1.60 -1.93
C HIS A 100 23.79 1.52 -0.63
N TYR A 101 22.67 0.81 -0.67
CA TYR A 101 21.75 0.66 0.45
C TYR A 101 21.08 -0.70 0.39
N ASP A 102 20.50 -1.10 1.53
CA ASP A 102 19.60 -2.23 1.60
C ASP A 102 20.29 -3.55 1.26
N LEU A 103 20.08 -4.12 0.08
CA LEU A 103 20.74 -5.34 -0.38
C LEU A 103 21.72 -5.02 -1.50
N VAL A 104 22.93 -5.57 -1.35
CA VAL A 104 23.97 -5.52 -2.38
C VAL A 104 24.44 -6.93 -2.71
N THR A 105 24.71 -7.15 -3.98
CA THR A 105 25.31 -8.38 -4.48
C THR A 105 26.65 -8.04 -5.10
N LEU A 106 27.67 -8.82 -4.75
CA LEU A 106 28.93 -8.80 -5.47
C LEU A 106 28.86 -9.81 -6.60
N SER A 107 29.29 -9.39 -7.78
CA SER A 107 29.50 -10.31 -8.89
C SER A 107 30.89 -10.20 -9.47
N PHE A 108 31.34 -11.30 -10.06
CA PHE A 108 32.65 -11.46 -10.69
C PHE A 108 32.44 -11.94 -12.11
N ILE A 109 32.75 -11.09 -13.09
CA ILE A 109 32.68 -11.44 -14.51
C ILE A 109 34.06 -11.95 -14.93
N MET A 110 34.16 -13.25 -15.13
CA MET A 110 35.37 -13.94 -15.60
C MET A 110 35.37 -13.99 -17.12
N ASN A 111 36.33 -13.31 -17.75
CA ASN A 111 36.55 -13.37 -19.20
C ASN A 111 37.66 -14.37 -19.48
N PHE A 112 37.35 -15.38 -20.30
CA PHE A 112 38.27 -16.45 -20.67
C PHE A 112 38.98 -16.14 -21.99
N THR A 113 40.18 -16.67 -22.15
CA THR A 113 41.02 -16.46 -23.36
C THR A 113 40.39 -17.02 -24.65
N ASN A 114 39.41 -17.91 -24.51
CA ASN A 114 38.60 -18.45 -25.62
C ASN A 114 37.44 -17.54 -26.05
N GLY A 115 37.29 -16.36 -25.43
CA GLY A 115 36.24 -15.38 -25.71
C GLY A 115 34.91 -15.64 -24.99
N VAL A 116 34.82 -16.66 -24.14
CA VAL A 116 33.64 -16.91 -23.29
C VAL A 116 33.72 -16.06 -22.03
N SER A 117 32.59 -15.54 -21.55
CA SER A 117 32.48 -14.87 -20.25
C SER A 117 31.56 -15.64 -19.31
N LYS A 118 31.90 -15.74 -18.03
CA LYS A 118 31.04 -16.31 -16.99
C LYS A 118 30.93 -15.36 -15.82
N GLU A 119 29.71 -15.09 -15.36
CA GLU A 119 29.47 -14.30 -14.16
C GLU A 119 29.20 -15.20 -12.95
N LEU A 120 29.77 -14.82 -11.81
CA LEU A 120 29.59 -15.48 -10.52
C LEU A 120 29.03 -14.47 -9.53
N PHE A 121 28.07 -14.89 -8.70
CA PHE A 121 27.34 -14.04 -7.77
C PHE A 121 27.56 -14.50 -6.32
N SER A 122 27.73 -13.54 -5.41
CA SER A 122 27.60 -13.78 -3.98
C SER A 122 26.13 -13.94 -3.58
N GLU A 123 25.89 -14.44 -2.37
CA GLU A 123 24.60 -14.20 -1.70
C GLU A 123 24.40 -12.68 -1.47
N PHE A 124 23.15 -12.28 -1.21
CA PHE A 124 22.84 -10.89 -0.89
C PHE A 124 23.43 -10.47 0.46
N LEU A 125 24.06 -9.30 0.46
CA LEU A 125 24.66 -8.67 1.63
C LEU A 125 23.81 -7.49 2.08
N LEU A 126 23.69 -7.31 3.39
CA LEU A 126 22.92 -6.23 3.98
C LEU A 126 23.81 -4.97 4.12
N CYS A 127 23.58 -3.96 3.29
CA CYS A 127 24.34 -2.72 3.29
C CYS A 127 23.84 -1.74 4.37
N MET A 128 24.71 -1.47 5.34
CA MET A 128 24.53 -0.57 6.46
C MET A 128 24.92 0.86 6.09
N SER A 129 24.06 1.82 6.44
CA SER A 129 24.31 3.24 6.21
C SER A 129 24.49 4.00 7.54
N LYS A 130 25.31 5.04 7.50
CA LYS A 130 25.51 6.01 8.59
C LYS A 130 24.72 7.31 8.35
N ASN A 131 24.16 7.48 7.16
CA ASN A 131 23.51 8.73 6.75
C ASN A 131 22.12 8.89 7.37
N GLN A 132 22.00 9.80 8.35
CA GLN A 132 20.73 10.11 9.00
C GLN A 132 19.73 10.81 8.07
N GLU A 133 20.20 11.53 7.05
CA GLU A 133 19.32 12.22 6.08
C GLU A 133 18.55 11.22 5.23
N ASP A 134 19.18 10.11 4.83
CA ASP A 134 18.52 9.03 4.08
C ASP A 134 17.42 8.37 4.91
N THR A 135 17.69 8.12 6.20
CA THR A 135 16.66 7.62 7.13
C THR A 135 15.47 8.59 7.23
N SER A 136 15.73 9.89 7.32
CA SER A 136 14.67 10.90 7.38
C SER A 136 13.87 10.97 6.07
N ASN A 137 14.53 10.90 4.91
CA ASN A 137 13.89 10.92 3.61
C ASN A 137 12.98 9.70 3.41
N ILE A 138 13.49 8.51 3.73
CA ILE A 138 12.72 7.25 3.73
C ILE A 138 11.48 7.37 4.62
N GLN A 139 11.65 7.88 5.84
CA GLN A 139 10.53 8.06 6.77
C GLN A 139 9.45 8.98 6.18
N LYS A 140 9.84 10.07 5.52
CA LYS A 140 8.90 11.00 4.90
C LYS A 140 8.19 10.37 3.70
N ILE A 141 8.90 9.63 2.84
CA ILE A 141 8.28 8.89 1.72
C ILE A 141 7.20 7.93 2.24
N LEU A 142 7.53 7.15 3.28
CA LEU A 142 6.57 6.24 3.91
C LEU A 142 5.36 7.01 4.47
N GLN A 143 5.60 8.08 5.23
CA GLN A 143 4.53 8.91 5.80
C GLN A 143 3.60 9.48 4.72
N GLU A 144 4.13 9.93 3.58
CA GLU A 144 3.32 10.43 2.48
C GLU A 144 2.53 9.33 1.78
N LEU A 145 3.16 8.19 1.44
CA LEU A 145 2.47 7.04 0.86
C LEU A 145 1.30 6.61 1.74
N ILE A 146 1.53 6.58 3.05
CA ILE A 146 0.53 6.28 4.06
C ILE A 146 -0.58 7.34 4.12
N ALA A 147 -0.22 8.62 4.20
CA ALA A 147 -1.16 9.73 4.34
C ALA A 147 -1.95 9.98 3.06
N PHE A 148 -1.50 9.44 1.92
CA PHE A 148 -2.17 9.58 0.65
C PHE A 148 -3.57 8.96 0.66
N ASP A 149 -4.59 9.80 0.75
CA ASP A 149 -5.99 9.37 0.77
C ASP A 149 -6.76 9.99 -0.39
N ASP A 150 -6.20 9.84 -1.60
CA ASP A 150 -6.86 10.22 -2.84
C ASP A 150 -7.67 9.03 -3.37
N ALA A 151 -8.98 9.10 -3.24
CA ALA A 151 -9.87 8.02 -3.65
C ALA A 151 -9.81 7.72 -5.15
N GLN A 152 -9.54 8.73 -6.00
CA GLN A 152 -9.46 8.56 -7.44
C GLN A 152 -8.19 7.80 -7.82
N VAL A 153 -7.03 8.24 -7.34
CA VAL A 153 -5.75 7.57 -7.63
C VAL A 153 -5.65 6.22 -6.92
N GLY A 154 -6.16 6.13 -5.69
CA GLY A 154 -6.24 4.85 -4.97
C GLY A 154 -7.09 3.83 -5.72
N GLU A 155 -8.20 4.25 -6.34
CA GLU A 155 -8.97 3.38 -7.22
C GLU A 155 -8.14 2.93 -8.42
N TRP A 156 -7.34 3.80 -9.04
CA TRP A 156 -6.50 3.40 -10.16
C TRP A 156 -5.49 2.32 -9.77
N ILE A 157 -4.77 2.50 -8.65
CA ILE A 157 -3.70 1.58 -8.27
C ILE A 157 -4.25 0.22 -7.79
N PHE A 158 -5.35 0.24 -7.04
CA PHE A 158 -5.81 -0.92 -6.26
C PHE A 158 -7.15 -1.53 -6.74
N SER A 159 -7.84 -0.97 -7.75
CA SER A 159 -9.07 -1.59 -8.26
C SER A 159 -8.77 -2.79 -9.17
N ASN A 160 -8.57 -3.97 -8.60
CA ASN A 160 -8.45 -5.20 -9.39
C ASN A 160 -9.82 -5.67 -9.91
N ALA A 161 -9.93 -5.99 -11.20
CA ALA A 161 -11.15 -6.52 -11.82
C ALA A 161 -11.45 -7.98 -11.39
N ASP A 162 -10.41 -8.75 -11.06
CA ASP A 162 -10.47 -10.16 -10.63
C ASP A 162 -10.89 -10.36 -9.16
N ARG A 163 -11.90 -9.62 -8.69
CA ARG A 163 -12.53 -9.94 -7.39
C ARG A 163 -13.34 -11.24 -7.50
N GLY A 164 -12.64 -12.37 -7.52
CA GLY A 164 -13.20 -13.67 -7.19
C GLY A 164 -13.45 -13.75 -5.69
N ALA A 165 -14.71 -13.55 -5.28
CA ALA A 165 -15.42 -14.07 -4.09
C ALA A 165 -14.78 -14.14 -2.68
N SER A 166 -13.48 -13.90 -2.48
CA SER A 166 -12.77 -14.23 -1.24
C SER A 166 -12.78 -13.12 -0.19
N ASN A 167 -13.04 -11.86 -0.58
CA ASN A 167 -13.14 -10.73 0.36
C ASN A 167 -14.59 -10.26 0.59
N SER A 168 -15.61 -10.92 0.04
CA SER A 168 -17.00 -10.56 0.32
C SER A 168 -17.38 -11.09 1.70
N LEU A 169 -17.17 -10.28 2.73
CA LEU A 169 -17.30 -10.74 4.10
C LEU A 169 -18.72 -11.16 4.49
N TYR A 170 -19.75 -10.74 3.75
CA TYR A 170 -21.08 -11.36 3.82
C TYR A 170 -21.78 -11.29 2.46
N ALA A 171 -22.15 -12.45 1.92
CA ALA A 171 -22.95 -12.54 0.69
C ALA A 171 -24.28 -11.80 0.87
N GLY A 172 -24.37 -10.63 0.25
CA GLY A 172 -25.56 -9.77 0.27
C GLY A 172 -25.41 -8.46 -0.50
N LYS A 173 -24.66 -8.48 -1.61
CA LYS A 173 -24.42 -7.37 -2.57
C LYS A 173 -24.07 -6.02 -1.93
N TRP A 174 -22.80 -5.92 -1.52
CA TRP A 174 -22.11 -4.65 -1.32
C TRP A 174 -21.77 -4.01 -2.68
N ASN A 175 -21.94 -2.69 -2.81
CA ASN A 175 -21.73 -1.95 -4.06
C ASN A 175 -20.23 -1.89 -4.43
N LYS A 176 -19.94 -2.13 -5.72
CA LYS A 176 -18.60 -2.25 -6.33
C LYS A 176 -17.84 -0.93 -6.55
N HIS A 177 -18.17 0.16 -5.85
CA HIS A 177 -17.69 1.49 -6.27
C HIS A 177 -16.69 2.12 -5.29
N ALA A 178 -15.50 2.36 -5.83
CA ALA A 178 -14.33 3.06 -5.29
C ALA A 178 -13.55 2.35 -4.17
N TYR A 179 -12.24 2.23 -4.37
CA TYR A 179 -11.26 1.85 -3.34
C TYR A 179 -11.36 2.80 -2.13
N LYS A 180 -11.27 2.24 -0.91
CA LYS A 180 -11.28 3.00 0.34
C LYS A 180 -10.20 2.49 1.31
N SER A 181 -9.36 3.40 1.79
CA SER A 181 -8.24 3.12 2.69
C SER A 181 -8.68 2.82 4.14
N LEU A 182 -7.81 2.20 4.94
CA LEU A 182 -8.06 2.02 6.37
C LEU A 182 -8.24 3.36 7.11
N SER A 183 -7.51 4.40 6.69
CA SER A 183 -7.65 5.76 7.21
C SER A 183 -9.05 6.32 7.01
N SER A 184 -9.60 6.20 5.79
CA SER A 184 -10.96 6.63 5.49
C SER A 184 -12.02 5.82 6.25
N TYR A 185 -11.74 4.54 6.53
CA TYR A 185 -12.61 3.67 7.34
C TYR A 185 -12.63 4.09 8.82
N ILE A 186 -11.46 4.42 9.37
CA ILE A 186 -11.32 4.98 10.72
C ILE A 186 -12.14 6.27 10.84
N GLN A 187 -12.05 7.18 9.85
CA GLN A 187 -12.85 8.41 9.84
C GLN A 187 -14.35 8.13 9.80
N LEU A 188 -14.80 7.12 9.03
CA LEU A 188 -16.20 6.72 9.00
C LEU A 188 -16.68 6.22 10.38
N LEU A 189 -15.87 5.38 11.06
CA LEU A 189 -16.18 4.91 12.41
C LEU A 189 -16.24 6.05 13.42
N GLU A 190 -15.34 7.03 13.33
CA GLU A 190 -15.38 8.25 14.14
C GLU A 190 -16.68 9.03 13.94
N GLN A 191 -17.13 9.21 12.69
CA GLN A 191 -18.41 9.86 12.36
C GLN A 191 -19.60 9.09 12.94
N VAL A 192 -19.58 7.75 12.84
CA VAL A 192 -20.61 6.89 13.45
C VAL A 192 -20.67 7.11 14.96
N ILE A 193 -19.53 7.01 15.65
CA ILE A 193 -19.45 7.20 17.11
C ILE A 193 -19.96 8.59 17.50
N ALA A 194 -19.52 9.64 16.80
CA ALA A 194 -19.91 11.02 17.07
C ALA A 194 -21.43 11.21 16.91
N CYS A 195 -22.02 10.69 15.83
CA CYS A 195 -23.47 10.77 15.58
C CYS A 195 -24.27 10.14 16.72
N TYR A 196 -23.87 8.95 17.16
CA TYR A 196 -24.56 8.23 18.23
C TYR A 196 -24.37 8.88 19.60
N LYS A 197 -23.19 9.40 19.92
CA LYS A 197 -22.97 10.15 21.16
C LYS A 197 -23.83 11.42 21.21
N ASN A 198 -23.86 12.18 20.12
CA ASN A 198 -24.61 13.44 20.05
C ASN A 198 -26.13 13.23 20.21
N ASN A 199 -26.65 12.11 19.73
CA ASN A 199 -28.08 11.80 19.80
C ASN A 199 -28.50 10.98 21.04
N PHE A 200 -27.55 10.56 21.89
CA PHE A 200 -27.83 9.67 23.01
C PHE A 200 -28.86 10.21 24.01
N ALA A 201 -28.76 11.51 24.37
CA ALA A 201 -29.67 12.15 25.31
C ALA A 201 -31.14 12.13 24.82
N TYR A 202 -31.33 12.28 23.51
CA TYR A 202 -32.65 12.18 22.89
C TYR A 202 -33.20 10.76 22.97
N PHE A 203 -32.45 9.75 22.54
CA PHE A 203 -32.91 8.37 22.55
C PHE A 203 -33.24 7.86 23.96
N LYS A 204 -32.51 8.34 24.98
CA LYS A 204 -32.78 8.04 26.38
C LYS A 204 -34.13 8.57 26.88
N THR A 205 -34.57 9.73 26.37
CA THR A 205 -35.74 10.45 26.91
C THR A 205 -36.98 10.33 26.02
N GLN A 206 -36.80 10.31 24.71
CA GLN A 206 -37.84 10.46 23.69
C GLN A 206 -37.75 9.42 22.56
N GLY A 207 -37.06 8.30 22.77
CA GLY A 207 -37.05 7.22 21.78
C GLY A 207 -38.47 6.76 21.39
N LYS A 208 -38.62 6.33 20.14
CA LYS A 208 -39.87 5.77 19.63
C LYS A 208 -40.22 4.50 20.42
N HIS A 209 -41.46 4.42 20.86
CA HIS A 209 -41.98 3.28 21.60
C HIS A 209 -43.42 3.01 21.18
N THR A 210 -43.86 1.78 21.38
CA THR A 210 -45.26 1.37 21.30
C THR A 210 -45.76 1.06 22.70
N ILE A 211 -47.07 1.12 22.93
CA ILE A 211 -47.66 0.74 24.21
C ILE A 211 -48.11 -0.72 24.08
N LYS A 212 -47.54 -1.60 24.90
CA LYS A 212 -47.96 -3.01 24.99
C LYS A 212 -48.69 -3.21 26.30
N ARG A 213 -49.81 -3.95 26.27
CA ARG A 213 -50.48 -4.42 27.47
C ARG A 213 -49.78 -5.68 27.97
N THR A 214 -49.45 -5.68 29.24
CA THR A 214 -48.81 -6.82 29.93
C THR A 214 -49.58 -7.09 31.20
N GLU A 215 -49.89 -8.36 31.43
CA GLU A 215 -50.53 -8.80 32.66
C GLU A 215 -49.56 -8.64 33.83
N VAL A 216 -50.01 -7.97 34.87
CA VAL A 216 -49.25 -7.72 36.09
C VAL A 216 -50.15 -7.99 37.30
N LEU A 217 -49.54 -8.54 38.35
CA LEU A 217 -50.18 -8.68 39.64
C LEU A 217 -50.01 -7.38 40.42
N VAL A 218 -51.11 -6.73 40.78
CA VAL A 218 -51.08 -5.48 41.53
C VAL A 218 -51.99 -5.57 42.76
N PRO A 219 -51.68 -4.85 43.85
CA PRO A 219 -52.61 -4.68 44.96
C PRO A 219 -53.96 -4.16 44.45
N TYR A 220 -55.06 -4.67 45.00
CA TYR A 220 -56.41 -4.33 44.54
C TYR A 220 -56.67 -2.82 44.49
N GLU A 221 -56.15 -2.07 45.46
CA GLU A 221 -56.23 -0.60 45.55
C GLU A 221 -55.64 0.13 44.34
N LYS A 222 -54.71 -0.49 43.61
CA LYS A 222 -54.03 0.09 42.45
C LYS A 222 -54.65 -0.35 41.12
N VAL A 223 -55.70 -1.18 41.15
CA VAL A 223 -56.38 -1.67 39.95
C VAL A 223 -57.25 -0.55 39.37
N LYS A 224 -56.92 -0.10 38.16
CA LYS A 224 -57.72 0.93 37.46
C LYS A 224 -58.89 0.35 36.67
N GLN A 225 -58.71 -0.84 36.10
CA GLN A 225 -59.70 -1.53 35.28
C GLN A 225 -59.59 -3.04 35.52
N VAL A 226 -60.75 -3.71 35.50
CA VAL A 226 -60.86 -5.16 35.70
C VAL A 226 -61.35 -5.77 34.39
N TYR A 227 -60.68 -6.82 33.92
CA TYR A 227 -61.02 -7.53 32.69
C TYR A 227 -61.53 -8.94 32.99
N ARG A 228 -62.04 -9.64 31.97
CA ARG A 228 -62.51 -11.03 32.13
C ARG A 228 -61.44 -11.95 32.72
N ASP A 229 -60.19 -11.80 32.28
CA ASP A 229 -59.08 -12.62 32.75
C ASP A 229 -58.68 -12.31 34.20
N SER A 230 -58.92 -11.07 34.65
CA SER A 230 -58.79 -10.69 36.06
C SER A 230 -59.76 -11.48 36.94
N PHE A 231 -61.01 -11.63 36.52
CA PHE A 231 -62.01 -12.43 37.23
C PHE A 231 -61.67 -13.92 37.21
N ASN A 232 -61.28 -14.46 36.05
CA ASN A 232 -60.85 -15.85 35.93
C ASN A 232 -59.68 -16.16 36.86
N TRP A 233 -58.73 -15.23 36.98
CA TRP A 233 -57.59 -15.39 37.88
C TRP A 233 -58.01 -15.36 39.36
N ILE A 234 -58.88 -14.43 39.77
CA ILE A 234 -59.40 -14.39 41.16
C ILE A 234 -60.14 -15.70 41.51
N LEU A 235 -60.95 -16.24 40.58
CA LEU A 235 -61.66 -17.52 40.78
C LEU A 235 -60.70 -18.69 41.00
N GLN A 236 -59.53 -18.68 40.36
CA GLN A 236 -58.51 -19.71 40.50
C GLN A 236 -57.60 -19.50 41.73
N ASN A 237 -57.64 -18.32 42.37
CA ASN A 237 -56.79 -17.92 43.48
C ASN A 237 -57.63 -17.35 44.63
N ALA A 238 -58.59 -18.14 45.10
CA ALA A 238 -59.53 -17.74 46.16
C ALA A 238 -58.83 -17.48 47.52
N ASP A 239 -57.62 -18.03 47.72
CA ASP A 239 -56.75 -17.75 48.86
C ASP A 239 -56.34 -16.26 48.96
N GLN A 240 -56.45 -15.52 47.86
CA GLN A 240 -56.16 -14.09 47.83
C GLN A 240 -57.34 -13.23 48.31
N LEU A 241 -58.48 -13.82 48.67
CA LEU A 241 -59.66 -13.09 49.14
C LEU A 241 -59.65 -12.91 50.67
N ALA A 242 -59.75 -11.67 51.11
CA ALA A 242 -59.86 -11.30 52.52
C ALA A 242 -61.30 -10.89 52.86
N ALA A 243 -61.83 -11.40 53.97
CA ALA A 243 -63.13 -10.94 54.47
C ALA A 243 -63.04 -9.48 54.94
N VAL A 244 -63.99 -8.66 54.51
CA VAL A 244 -64.08 -7.25 54.88
C VAL A 244 -65.44 -6.94 55.53
N PRO A 245 -65.49 -6.01 56.50
CA PRO A 245 -66.71 -5.72 57.26
C PRO A 245 -67.70 -4.82 56.53
N TYR A 246 -67.37 -4.31 55.33
CA TYR A 246 -68.20 -3.43 54.52
C TYR A 246 -68.60 -4.09 53.20
N THR A 247 -69.66 -3.60 52.56
CA THR A 247 -70.16 -4.13 51.28
C THR A 247 -69.08 -4.05 50.20
N SER A 248 -68.81 -5.18 49.53
CA SER A 248 -67.85 -5.27 48.42
C SER A 248 -68.49 -5.92 47.18
N GLY A 249 -67.74 -5.94 46.07
CA GLY A 249 -68.19 -6.55 44.82
C GLY A 249 -68.18 -8.08 44.77
N ILE A 250 -67.66 -8.77 45.81
CA ILE A 250 -67.60 -10.22 45.90
C ILE A 250 -68.25 -10.65 47.23
N GLN A 251 -69.35 -11.39 47.15
CA GLN A 251 -70.11 -11.86 48.31
C GLN A 251 -70.24 -13.38 48.32
N PHE A 252 -70.03 -13.99 49.47
CA PHE A 252 -70.23 -15.41 49.68
C PHE A 252 -70.69 -15.68 51.12
N GLN A 253 -71.83 -16.36 51.29
CA GLN A 253 -72.40 -16.72 52.61
C GLN A 253 -72.45 -15.54 53.60
N ASP A 254 -73.11 -14.45 53.19
CA ASP A 254 -73.31 -13.21 53.97
C ASP A 254 -72.02 -12.47 54.41
N LYS A 255 -70.87 -12.85 53.86
CA LYS A 255 -69.60 -12.15 54.06
C LYS A 255 -69.16 -11.47 52.77
N ASN A 256 -68.60 -10.27 52.91
CA ASN A 256 -68.01 -9.50 51.82
C ASN A 256 -66.52 -9.80 51.73
N PHE A 257 -65.99 -9.90 50.52
CA PHE A 257 -64.58 -10.19 50.27
C PHE A 257 -63.93 -9.18 49.33
N LEU A 258 -62.65 -8.89 49.56
CA LEU A 258 -61.81 -8.18 48.61
C LEU A 258 -60.51 -8.95 48.37
N PRO A 259 -60.02 -8.99 47.12
CA PRO A 259 -58.74 -9.60 46.84
C PRO A 259 -57.59 -8.74 47.37
N TYR A 260 -56.54 -9.35 47.92
CA TYR A 260 -55.29 -8.66 48.26
C TYR A 260 -54.58 -8.18 46.99
N GLN A 261 -54.54 -9.04 45.98
CA GLN A 261 -53.91 -8.78 44.69
C GLN A 261 -54.82 -9.25 43.56
N VAL A 262 -54.74 -8.56 42.43
CA VAL A 262 -55.48 -8.92 41.21
C VAL A 262 -54.55 -8.87 40.02
N ARG A 263 -54.70 -9.85 39.12
CA ARG A 263 -54.05 -9.84 37.81
C ARG A 263 -54.79 -8.90 36.87
N THR A 264 -54.14 -7.85 36.40
CA THR A 264 -54.72 -6.87 35.46
C THR A 264 -53.70 -6.46 34.40
N ASP A 265 -54.17 -5.88 33.31
CA ASP A 265 -53.30 -5.35 32.27
C ASP A 265 -52.73 -3.99 32.66
N ALA A 266 -51.41 -3.92 32.77
CA ALA A 266 -50.68 -2.66 32.84
C ALA A 266 -50.14 -2.28 31.45
N SER A 267 -50.37 -1.03 31.06
CA SER A 267 -49.76 -0.45 29.86
C SER A 267 -48.28 -0.17 30.12
N ARG A 268 -47.39 -0.88 29.41
CA ARG A 268 -45.94 -0.67 29.47
C ARG A 268 -45.42 -0.19 28.12
N LYS A 269 -44.43 0.70 28.16
CA LYS A 269 -43.71 1.12 26.95
C LYS A 269 -42.87 -0.06 26.46
N SER A 270 -43.08 -0.44 25.20
CA SER A 270 -42.21 -1.35 24.47
C SER A 270 -41.36 -0.55 23.49
N TRP A 271 -40.05 -0.60 23.70
CA TRP A 271 -39.05 0.03 22.83
C TRP A 271 -38.70 -0.83 21.62
N ASN A 272 -39.35 -1.99 21.49
CA ASN A 272 -39.06 -2.99 20.48
C ASN A 272 -39.74 -2.69 19.13
N VAL A 273 -39.41 -1.52 18.58
CA VAL A 273 -39.89 -1.05 17.27
C VAL A 273 -38.83 -1.22 16.18
N TYR A 274 -39.25 -1.26 14.91
CA TYR A 274 -38.37 -1.44 13.77
C TYR A 274 -37.19 -0.46 13.78
N GLU A 275 -37.45 0.84 14.02
CA GLU A 275 -36.40 1.85 13.97
C GLU A 275 -35.34 1.66 15.05
N ASN A 276 -35.74 1.28 16.27
CA ASN A 276 -34.80 1.03 17.37
C ASN A 276 -33.98 -0.24 17.11
N ARG A 277 -34.59 -1.28 16.50
CA ARG A 277 -33.87 -2.48 16.02
C ARG A 277 -32.81 -2.13 14.99
N VAL A 278 -33.13 -1.24 14.05
CA VAL A 278 -32.18 -0.78 13.04
C VAL A 278 -31.03 0.01 13.69
N ILE A 279 -31.32 0.92 14.63
CA ILE A 279 -30.31 1.73 15.32
C ILE A 279 -29.32 0.87 16.11
N ILE A 280 -29.82 -0.08 16.92
CA ILE A 280 -28.96 -1.01 17.66
C ILE A 280 -28.25 -1.98 16.72
N GLY A 281 -28.99 -2.49 15.73
CA GLY A 281 -28.45 -3.43 14.77
C GLY A 281 -27.30 -2.84 13.97
N PHE A 282 -27.37 -1.57 13.59
CA PHE A 282 -26.28 -0.87 12.94
C PHE A 282 -25.04 -0.73 13.83
N LEU A 283 -25.19 -0.34 15.10
CA LEU A 283 -24.05 -0.28 16.04
C LEU A 283 -23.37 -1.64 16.18
N ASN A 284 -24.16 -2.70 16.29
CA ASN A 284 -23.63 -4.07 16.38
C ASN A 284 -22.90 -4.46 15.09
N THR A 285 -23.46 -4.10 13.92
CA THR A 285 -22.85 -4.35 12.61
C THR A 285 -21.51 -3.63 12.46
N ALA A 286 -21.47 -2.33 12.78
CA ALA A 286 -20.24 -1.54 12.73
C ALA A 286 -19.17 -2.06 13.69
N LEU A 287 -19.56 -2.49 14.91
CA LEU A 287 -18.65 -3.07 15.89
C LEU A 287 -18.06 -4.40 15.44
N LEU A 288 -18.89 -5.32 14.92
CA LEU A 288 -18.44 -6.61 14.42
C LEU A 288 -17.48 -6.45 13.23
N ASN A 289 -17.84 -5.58 12.28
CA ASN A 289 -16.98 -5.27 11.15
C ASN A 289 -15.65 -4.67 11.60
N ALA A 290 -15.65 -3.67 12.50
CA ALA A 290 -14.41 -3.07 13.02
C ALA A 290 -13.50 -4.11 13.73
N LYS A 291 -14.07 -5.01 14.54
CA LYS A 291 -13.32 -6.10 15.20
C LYS A 291 -12.67 -7.04 14.19
N GLN A 292 -13.41 -7.38 13.14
CA GLN A 292 -12.90 -8.23 12.08
C GLN A 292 -11.74 -7.57 11.34
N VAL A 293 -11.90 -6.31 10.91
CA VAL A 293 -10.83 -5.52 10.25
C VAL A 293 -9.57 -5.49 11.13
N SER A 294 -9.74 -5.22 12.42
CA SER A 294 -8.63 -5.16 13.37
C SER A 294 -7.91 -6.51 13.48
N ALA A 295 -8.65 -7.61 13.58
CA ALA A 295 -8.07 -8.94 13.66
C ALA A 295 -7.35 -9.36 12.37
N GLU A 296 -7.88 -9.01 11.20
CA GLU A 296 -7.21 -9.24 9.90
C GLU A 296 -5.91 -8.44 9.81
N PHE A 297 -5.97 -7.15 10.11
CA PHE A 297 -4.81 -6.27 10.00
C PHE A 297 -3.73 -6.57 11.05
N ASP A 298 -4.10 -6.94 12.28
CA ASP A 298 -3.13 -7.35 13.31
C ASP A 298 -2.40 -8.64 12.93
N ARG A 299 -3.06 -9.60 12.26
CA ARG A 299 -2.39 -10.79 11.72
C ARG A 299 -1.35 -10.42 10.67
N ASP A 300 -1.68 -9.51 9.75
CA ASP A 300 -0.76 -9.06 8.70
C ASP A 300 0.49 -8.39 9.33
N VAL A 301 0.29 -7.54 10.34
CA VAL A 301 1.39 -6.87 11.06
C VAL A 301 2.25 -7.85 11.86
N LEU A 302 1.64 -8.80 12.58
CA LEU A 302 2.35 -9.80 13.38
C LEU A 302 3.25 -10.71 12.51
N ASN A 303 2.81 -11.02 11.29
CA ASN A 303 3.61 -11.82 10.36
C ASN A 303 4.89 -11.08 9.95
N GLU A 304 4.81 -9.78 9.63
CA GLU A 304 5.98 -8.97 9.30
C GLU A 304 6.90 -8.73 10.51
N GLU A 305 6.33 -8.52 11.71
CA GLU A 305 7.12 -8.39 12.95
C GLU A 305 8.00 -9.61 13.21
N ARG A 306 7.48 -10.82 12.98
CA ARG A 306 8.23 -12.07 13.14
C ARG A 306 9.39 -12.19 12.16
N VAL A 307 9.27 -11.61 10.96
CA VAL A 307 10.35 -11.56 9.97
C VAL A 307 11.45 -10.62 10.49
N ILE A 308 11.10 -9.40 10.94
CA ILE A 308 12.10 -8.45 11.47
C ILE A 308 12.77 -8.95 12.75
N SER A 309 12.02 -9.58 13.67
CA SER A 309 12.59 -10.08 14.92
C SER A 309 13.69 -11.12 14.71
N ARG A 310 13.75 -11.74 13.52
CA ARG A 310 14.84 -12.64 13.12
C ARG A 310 16.04 -11.89 12.54
N ILE A 311 15.85 -10.70 11.99
CA ILE A 311 16.92 -9.82 11.47
C ILE A 311 17.63 -9.11 12.62
N HIS A 312 18.22 -9.87 13.54
CA HIS A 312 19.00 -9.35 14.67
C HIS A 312 20.48 -9.70 14.49
N GLY A 313 21.19 -8.86 13.75
CA GLY A 313 22.65 -8.80 13.81
C GLY A 313 23.07 -7.77 14.87
N SER A 314 24.10 -8.08 15.65
CA SER A 314 24.72 -7.12 16.57
C SER A 314 25.54 -6.09 15.76
N PHE A 315 24.94 -4.95 15.42
CA PHE A 315 25.59 -3.88 14.68
C PHE A 315 26.05 -2.73 15.60
N PRO A 316 27.09 -1.97 15.23
CA PRO A 316 27.48 -0.76 15.96
C PRO A 316 26.34 0.27 15.96
N LYS A 317 26.14 0.98 17.09
CA LYS A 317 25.01 1.90 17.31
C LYS A 317 24.85 3.02 16.26
N GLU A 318 25.94 3.39 15.58
CA GLU A 318 25.98 4.47 14.58
C GLU A 318 25.48 4.03 13.20
N TYR A 319 25.44 2.73 12.93
CA TYR A 319 25.02 2.17 11.65
C TYR A 319 23.60 1.62 11.73
N ARG A 320 22.81 1.87 10.68
CA ARG A 320 21.48 1.29 10.54
C ARG A 320 21.34 0.66 9.17
N ALA A 321 20.69 -0.50 9.12
CA ALA A 321 20.22 -1.05 7.85
C ALA A 321 19.00 -0.22 7.41
N PRO A 322 19.02 0.39 6.21
CA PRO A 322 17.87 1.14 5.69
C PRO A 322 16.60 0.29 5.66
N ILE A 323 16.67 -0.99 5.32
CA ILE A 323 15.50 -1.89 5.28
C ILE A 323 14.93 -2.23 6.65
N ILE A 324 15.77 -2.46 7.68
CA ILE A 324 15.29 -2.62 9.05
C ILE A 324 14.61 -1.33 9.51
N THR A 325 15.15 -0.17 9.09
CA THR A 325 14.56 1.14 9.40
C THR A 325 13.23 1.34 8.69
N ILE A 326 13.12 1.01 7.39
CA ILE A 326 11.86 1.01 6.62
C ILE A 326 10.83 0.12 7.29
N LYS A 327 11.19 -1.15 7.52
CA LYS A 327 10.28 -2.16 8.04
C LYS A 327 9.84 -1.87 9.48
N SER A 328 10.75 -1.39 10.33
CA SER A 328 10.40 -0.94 11.69
C SER A 328 9.49 0.29 11.67
N LEU A 329 9.72 1.25 10.77
CA LEU A 329 8.83 2.40 10.58
C LEU A 329 7.45 1.97 10.08
N GLN A 330 7.37 1.10 9.09
CA GLN A 330 6.11 0.55 8.56
C GLN A 330 5.31 -0.14 9.68
N ILE A 331 5.93 -1.02 10.45
CA ILE A 331 5.28 -1.68 11.59
C ILE A 331 4.85 -0.69 12.65
N SER A 332 5.72 0.26 13.04
CA SER A 332 5.38 1.27 14.04
C SER A 332 4.14 2.06 13.63
N PHE A 333 4.02 2.36 12.34
CA PHE A 333 2.87 3.03 11.77
C PHE A 333 1.61 2.14 11.78
N CYS A 334 1.71 0.90 11.29
CA CYS A 334 0.58 -0.02 11.30
C CYS A 334 0.07 -0.29 12.73
N ARG A 335 0.98 -0.38 13.70
CA ARG A 335 0.66 -0.44 15.14
C ARG A 335 -0.06 0.80 15.64
N LEU A 336 0.31 1.99 15.17
CA LEU A 336 -0.39 3.24 15.50
C LEU A 336 -1.82 3.25 14.94
N LEU A 337 -2.03 2.80 13.71
CA LEU A 337 -3.37 2.64 13.13
C LEU A 337 -4.19 1.58 13.88
N LEU A 338 -3.62 0.42 14.17
CA LEU A 338 -4.27 -0.63 14.97
C LEU A 338 -4.68 -0.11 16.35
N LYS A 339 -3.81 0.66 17.01
CA LYS A 339 -4.12 1.29 18.29
C LYS A 339 -5.32 2.25 18.18
N LYS A 340 -5.37 3.07 17.13
CA LYS A 340 -6.52 3.96 16.87
C LYS A 340 -7.80 3.15 16.64
N LEU A 341 -7.74 2.12 15.79
CA LEU A 341 -8.88 1.26 15.48
C LEU A 341 -9.40 0.54 16.75
N ASN A 342 -8.50 0.01 17.58
CA ASN A 342 -8.87 -0.64 18.84
C ASN A 342 -9.54 0.33 19.83
N CYS A 343 -9.04 1.57 19.94
CA CYS A 343 -9.70 2.61 20.75
C CYS A 343 -11.12 2.92 20.25
N LEU A 344 -11.33 2.96 18.93
CA LEU A 344 -12.66 3.14 18.34
C LEU A 344 -13.56 1.92 18.60
N ILE A 345 -13.03 0.70 18.53
CA ILE A 345 -13.76 -0.54 18.87
C ILE A 345 -14.24 -0.50 20.33
N ASP A 346 -13.36 -0.13 21.26
CA ASP A 346 -13.71 0.00 22.68
C ASP A 346 -14.80 1.05 22.89
N THR A 347 -14.69 2.17 22.18
CA THR A 347 -15.67 3.26 22.23
C THR A 347 -17.01 2.83 21.63
N LEU A 348 -17.03 2.16 20.48
CA LEU A 348 -18.22 1.59 19.85
C LEU A 348 -18.89 0.57 20.75
N GLN A 349 -18.11 -0.28 21.42
CA GLN A 349 -18.61 -1.27 22.36
C GLN A 349 -19.26 -0.60 23.58
N SER A 350 -18.67 0.48 24.10
CA SER A 350 -19.27 1.28 25.18
C SER A 350 -20.58 1.94 24.75
N VAL A 351 -20.60 2.60 23.59
CA VAL A 351 -21.83 3.22 23.02
C VAL A 351 -22.90 2.15 22.74
N GLY A 352 -22.52 1.01 22.18
CA GLY A 352 -23.39 -0.13 21.95
C GLY A 352 -24.06 -0.62 23.23
N LYS A 353 -23.28 -0.83 24.31
CA LYS A 353 -23.82 -1.21 25.63
C LYS A 353 -24.79 -0.17 26.18
N GLN A 354 -24.48 1.12 26.03
CA GLN A 354 -25.37 2.20 26.47
C GLN A 354 -26.70 2.16 25.72
N TYR A 355 -26.69 2.04 24.40
CA TYR A 355 -27.91 1.96 23.58
C TYR A 355 -28.71 0.67 23.83
N SER A 356 -28.05 -0.49 23.99
CA SER A 356 -28.72 -1.75 24.35
C SER A 356 -29.37 -1.68 25.73
N SER A 357 -28.86 -0.85 26.65
CA SER A 357 -29.52 -0.62 27.94
C SER A 357 -30.78 0.26 27.85
N LEU A 358 -30.91 1.08 26.79
CA LEU A 358 -32.06 1.95 26.58
C LEU A 358 -33.26 1.18 26.01
N PHE A 359 -33.00 0.25 25.10
CA PHE A 359 -34.05 -0.46 24.38
C PHE A 359 -33.97 -1.96 24.66
N ASP A 360 -35.10 -2.55 25.06
CA ASP A 360 -35.26 -4.01 25.21
C ASP A 360 -35.38 -4.68 23.82
N VAL A 361 -34.28 -4.68 23.09
CA VAL A 361 -34.20 -5.09 21.69
C VAL A 361 -33.03 -6.04 21.49
N GLN A 362 -33.30 -7.18 20.86
CA GLN A 362 -32.25 -8.11 20.44
C GLN A 362 -31.44 -7.49 19.28
N PRO A 363 -30.10 -7.41 19.41
CA PRO A 363 -29.25 -6.87 18.37
C PRO A 363 -29.28 -7.77 17.14
N LEU A 364 -29.58 -7.19 15.97
CA LEU A 364 -29.58 -7.88 14.68
C LEU A 364 -28.44 -7.33 13.81
N VAL A 365 -27.75 -8.19 13.08
CA VAL A 365 -26.78 -7.73 12.07
C VAL A 365 -27.52 -7.24 10.83
N LEU A 366 -27.17 -6.06 10.34
CA LEU A 366 -27.76 -5.46 9.14
C LEU A 366 -26.95 -5.85 7.91
N ASN A 367 -27.51 -6.76 7.11
CA ASN A 367 -26.87 -7.22 5.87
C ASN A 367 -27.27 -6.39 4.63
N THR A 368 -28.35 -5.62 4.72
CA THR A 368 -28.88 -4.81 3.61
C THR A 368 -29.32 -3.45 4.12
N LEU A 369 -29.38 -2.47 3.21
CA LEU A 369 -29.83 -1.12 3.53
C LEU A 369 -31.25 -1.16 4.12
N PRO A 370 -31.48 -0.68 5.36
CA PRO A 370 -32.80 -0.68 5.97
C PRO A 370 -33.81 0.20 5.23
N ARG A 371 -35.10 -0.10 5.39
CA ARG A 371 -36.19 0.69 4.78
C ARG A 371 -36.27 2.06 5.44
N LYS A 372 -36.35 3.11 4.62
CA LYS A 372 -36.59 4.47 5.09
C LYS A 372 -38.05 4.62 5.52
N THR A 373 -38.30 4.88 6.81
CA THR A 373 -39.64 5.07 7.38
C THR A 373 -39.91 6.55 7.67
N ASN A 374 -41.16 6.94 7.91
CA ASN A 374 -41.50 8.34 8.26
C ASN A 374 -40.75 8.81 9.51
N THR A 375 -40.52 7.93 10.48
CA THR A 375 -39.69 8.24 11.66
C THR A 375 -38.26 8.60 11.28
N PHE A 376 -37.66 7.91 10.31
CA PHE A 376 -36.34 8.25 9.76
C PHE A 376 -36.34 9.49 8.85
N CYS A 377 -37.50 10.02 8.47
CA CYS A 377 -37.62 11.26 7.71
C CYS A 377 -37.87 12.47 8.60
N GLU A 378 -38.82 12.36 9.52
CA GLU A 378 -39.41 13.49 10.25
C GLU A 378 -38.72 13.76 11.59
N ILE A 379 -38.23 12.71 12.26
CA ILE A 379 -37.62 12.85 13.57
C ILE A 379 -36.11 13.06 13.42
N LYS A 380 -35.64 14.28 13.69
CA LYS A 380 -34.26 14.71 13.42
C LYS A 380 -33.17 13.75 13.96
N PRO A 381 -33.19 13.28 15.22
CA PRO A 381 -32.22 12.30 15.70
C PRO A 381 -32.23 10.95 14.96
N TYR A 382 -33.42 10.45 14.58
CA TYR A 382 -33.54 9.24 13.77
C TYR A 382 -33.03 9.47 12.34
N ALA A 383 -33.35 10.61 11.74
CA ALA A 383 -32.89 10.98 10.41
C ALA A 383 -31.36 11.08 10.33
N GLN A 384 -30.72 11.70 11.32
CA GLN A 384 -29.25 11.80 11.39
C GLN A 384 -28.57 10.44 11.48
N VAL A 385 -29.09 9.55 12.33
CA VAL A 385 -28.55 8.17 12.43
C VAL A 385 -28.77 7.41 11.12
N PHE A 386 -29.95 7.54 10.50
CA PHE A 386 -30.25 6.89 9.23
C PHE A 386 -29.36 7.40 8.09
N GLU A 387 -29.01 8.69 8.09
CA GLU A 387 -28.07 9.25 7.10
C GLU A 387 -26.68 8.61 7.23
N ILE A 388 -26.17 8.44 8.46
CA ILE A 388 -24.92 7.73 8.72
C ILE A 388 -25.01 6.27 8.25
N ILE A 389 -26.14 5.60 8.48
CA ILE A 389 -26.38 4.23 7.98
C ILE A 389 -26.29 4.21 6.45
N VAL A 390 -26.97 5.14 5.77
CA VAL A 390 -26.92 5.25 4.31
C VAL A 390 -25.49 5.51 3.83
N ARG A 391 -24.75 6.40 4.49
CA ARG A 391 -23.33 6.66 4.19
C ARG A 391 -22.48 5.40 4.33
N TRP A 392 -22.67 4.62 5.40
CA TRP A 392 -22.00 3.34 5.61
C TRP A 392 -22.27 2.35 4.47
N PHE A 393 -23.54 2.18 4.09
CA PHE A 393 -23.88 1.27 2.99
C PHE A 393 -23.42 1.77 1.61
N ARG A 394 -23.29 3.09 1.42
CA ARG A 394 -22.74 3.70 0.20
C ARG A 394 -21.20 3.67 0.17
N TYR A 395 -20.56 3.63 1.33
CA TYR A 395 -19.10 3.61 1.45
C TYR A 395 -18.49 2.36 0.78
N GLY A 396 -19.19 1.22 0.83
CA GLY A 396 -18.79 0.00 0.13
C GLY A 396 -17.74 -0.82 0.87
N GLU A 397 -16.96 -1.62 0.11
CA GLU A 397 -15.87 -2.44 0.63
C GLU A 397 -14.63 -1.59 0.93
N TYR A 398 -14.11 -1.67 2.17
CA TYR A 398 -12.77 -1.16 2.47
C TYR A 398 -11.71 -2.15 1.95
N SER A 399 -10.51 -1.66 1.65
CA SER A 399 -9.39 -2.50 1.24
C SER A 399 -8.15 -2.21 2.10
N LEU A 400 -7.47 -3.27 2.52
CA LEU A 400 -6.17 -3.20 3.19
C LEU A 400 -5.01 -3.34 2.19
N GLU A 401 -5.27 -3.37 0.88
CA GLU A 401 -4.24 -3.61 -0.15
C GLU A 401 -3.13 -2.58 -0.13
N LYS A 402 -3.44 -1.32 0.15
CA LYS A 402 -2.41 -0.27 0.28
C LYS A 402 -1.53 -0.52 1.49
N GLU A 403 -2.13 -0.76 2.66
CA GLU A 403 -1.38 -1.05 3.88
C GLU A 403 -0.54 -2.32 3.72
N ARG A 404 -1.07 -3.33 3.02
CA ARG A 404 -0.36 -4.58 2.66
C ARG A 404 0.76 -4.34 1.66
N LEU A 405 0.54 -3.56 0.60
CA LEU A 405 1.57 -3.21 -0.38
C LEU A 405 2.74 -2.54 0.33
N ILE A 406 2.45 -1.52 1.13
CA ILE A 406 3.45 -0.80 1.93
C ILE A 406 4.16 -1.79 2.86
N LEU A 407 3.45 -2.67 3.55
CA LEU A 407 4.05 -3.69 4.42
C LEU A 407 4.91 -4.70 3.65
N GLN A 408 4.53 -5.10 2.44
CA GLN A 408 5.20 -6.13 1.65
C GLN A 408 6.48 -5.63 0.99
N VAL A 409 6.60 -4.33 0.69
CA VAL A 409 7.79 -3.77 0.03
C VAL A 409 9.06 -4.19 0.76
N LYS A 410 9.92 -4.91 0.03
CA LYS A 410 11.17 -5.47 0.56
C LYS A 410 12.40 -4.63 0.23
N THR A 411 12.28 -3.68 -0.70
CA THR A 411 13.42 -2.87 -1.14
C THR A 411 13.11 -1.38 -1.19
N LEU A 412 14.14 -0.57 -0.95
CA LEU A 412 14.00 0.88 -1.07
C LEU A 412 13.77 1.33 -2.53
N ASP A 413 14.36 0.63 -3.51
CA ASP A 413 14.12 0.92 -4.94
C ASP A 413 12.65 0.74 -5.30
N LYS A 414 12.06 -0.40 -4.94
CA LYS A 414 10.65 -0.67 -5.20
C LYS A 414 9.74 0.29 -4.41
N LEU A 415 10.11 0.65 -3.18
CA LEU A 415 9.38 1.66 -2.40
C LEU A 415 9.37 3.01 -3.13
N PHE A 416 10.53 3.40 -3.66
CA PHE A 416 10.69 4.66 -4.36
C PHE A 416 9.99 4.66 -5.72
N GLU A 417 9.98 3.54 -6.44
CA GLU A 417 9.17 3.35 -7.64
C GLU A 417 7.68 3.52 -7.34
N TYR A 418 7.13 2.84 -6.32
CA TYR A 418 5.72 3.01 -5.95
C TYR A 418 5.38 4.44 -5.55
N TYR A 419 6.31 5.12 -4.88
CA TYR A 419 6.18 6.54 -4.60
C TYR A 419 6.17 7.40 -5.89
N CYS A 420 7.05 7.12 -6.85
CA CYS A 420 7.06 7.78 -8.15
C CYS A 420 5.77 7.51 -8.95
N LEU A 421 5.29 6.27 -8.99
CA LEU A 421 4.05 5.87 -9.64
C LEU A 421 2.87 6.69 -9.11
N LEU A 422 2.73 6.74 -7.79
CA LEU A 422 1.69 7.51 -7.12
C LEU A 422 1.79 9.01 -7.43
N ARG A 423 3.01 9.57 -7.49
CA ARG A 423 3.24 10.97 -7.86
C ARG A 423 2.88 11.26 -9.32
N LEU A 424 3.22 10.37 -10.25
CA LEU A 424 2.88 10.50 -11.67
C LEU A 424 1.38 10.40 -11.91
N LEU A 425 0.71 9.43 -11.30
CA LEU A 425 -0.74 9.30 -11.37
C LEU A 425 -1.45 10.51 -10.75
N LYS A 426 -0.99 10.98 -9.59
CA LYS A 426 -1.55 12.19 -8.97
C LYS A 426 -1.34 13.42 -9.86
N LEU A 427 -0.19 13.52 -10.53
CA LEU A 427 0.09 14.59 -11.49
C LEU A 427 -0.86 14.55 -12.69
N LEU A 428 -1.23 13.37 -13.21
CA LEU A 428 -2.26 13.27 -14.25
C LEU A 428 -3.65 13.64 -13.71
N ALA A 429 -4.02 13.16 -12.52
CA ALA A 429 -5.32 13.46 -11.90
C ALA A 429 -5.50 14.97 -11.65
N ASP A 430 -4.47 15.63 -11.12
CA ASP A 430 -4.47 17.08 -10.86
C ASP A 430 -4.56 17.92 -12.15
N ASN A 431 -4.26 17.33 -13.31
CA ASN A 431 -4.38 17.95 -14.63
C ASN A 431 -5.62 17.49 -15.41
N GLY A 432 -6.63 16.98 -14.72
CA GLY A 432 -7.96 16.70 -15.28
C GLY A 432 -8.13 15.35 -15.96
N TYR A 433 -7.12 14.48 -15.91
CA TYR A 433 -7.25 13.13 -16.46
C TYR A 433 -8.11 12.23 -15.56
N GLN A 434 -8.99 11.45 -16.19
CA GLN A 434 -9.87 10.46 -15.56
C GLN A 434 -9.74 9.11 -16.27
N LYS A 435 -10.33 8.03 -15.74
CA LYS A 435 -10.34 6.72 -16.44
C LYS A 435 -10.93 6.90 -17.84
N ALA A 436 -10.23 6.39 -18.86
CA ALA A 436 -10.75 6.41 -20.23
C ALA A 436 -12.07 5.63 -20.31
N ASN A 437 -12.96 6.03 -21.23
CA ASN A 437 -14.26 5.37 -21.43
C ASN A 437 -14.10 4.07 -22.24
N VAL A 438 -13.36 3.13 -21.68
CA VAL A 438 -13.10 1.79 -22.23
C VAL A 438 -13.49 0.72 -21.21
N LYS A 439 -13.63 -0.53 -21.67
CA LYS A 439 -14.09 -1.63 -20.82
C LYS A 439 -13.21 -1.83 -19.59
N GLU A 440 -11.89 -1.79 -19.78
CA GLU A 440 -10.88 -1.98 -18.73
C GLU A 440 -9.82 -0.88 -18.87
N PRO A 441 -10.01 0.29 -18.24
CA PRO A 441 -9.09 1.43 -18.35
C PRO A 441 -7.85 1.27 -17.48
N VAL A 442 -7.87 0.35 -16.51
CA VAL A 442 -6.74 0.08 -15.63
C VAL A 442 -6.69 -1.42 -15.39
N PHE A 443 -5.56 -2.04 -15.73
CA PHE A 443 -5.40 -3.49 -15.69
C PHE A 443 -3.95 -3.92 -15.46
N LYS A 444 -3.79 -5.22 -15.16
CA LYS A 444 -2.51 -5.92 -15.09
C LYS A 444 -2.28 -6.61 -16.42
N PHE A 445 -1.25 -6.19 -17.14
CA PHE A 445 -0.81 -6.82 -18.38
C PHE A 445 0.32 -7.79 -18.08
N ASP A 446 0.15 -9.05 -18.44
CA ASP A 446 1.22 -10.04 -18.38
C ASP A 446 2.00 -10.04 -19.69
N TYR A 447 3.26 -9.60 -19.65
CA TYR A 447 4.15 -9.64 -20.80
C TYR A 447 4.63 -11.07 -21.04
N VAL A 448 4.69 -11.46 -22.32
CA VAL A 448 5.15 -12.79 -22.76
C VAL A 448 6.65 -12.97 -22.48
N SER A 449 7.42 -11.87 -22.48
CA SER A 449 8.84 -11.85 -22.15
C SER A 449 9.17 -12.09 -20.67
N ALA A 450 8.21 -12.48 -19.83
CA ALA A 450 8.49 -12.90 -18.47
C ALA A 450 9.39 -14.14 -18.43
N ASP A 451 10.59 -13.97 -17.89
CA ASP A 451 11.68 -14.94 -17.89
C ASP A 451 12.48 -14.87 -16.58
N GLU A 452 13.73 -15.34 -16.57
CA GLU A 452 14.61 -15.23 -15.40
C GLU A 452 15.05 -13.79 -15.08
N HIS A 453 15.00 -12.87 -16.06
CA HIS A 453 15.45 -11.48 -15.96
C HIS A 453 14.30 -10.50 -15.73
N TYR A 454 13.06 -10.85 -16.10
CA TYR A 454 11.87 -10.04 -15.88
C TYR A 454 10.71 -10.87 -15.31
N GLN A 455 10.09 -10.38 -14.24
CA GLN A 455 8.88 -10.94 -13.68
C GLN A 455 7.74 -9.93 -13.81
N ASN A 456 6.57 -10.39 -14.28
CA ASN A 456 5.38 -9.56 -14.37
C ASN A 456 4.98 -9.00 -12.99
N GLU A 457 4.60 -7.73 -12.97
CA GLU A 457 4.05 -7.05 -11.80
C GLU A 457 2.70 -7.68 -11.39
N LYS A 458 2.59 -8.05 -10.11
CA LYS A 458 1.41 -8.74 -9.56
C LYS A 458 0.71 -7.96 -8.47
N ASP A 459 1.38 -7.01 -7.85
CA ASP A 459 0.88 -6.29 -6.69
C ASP A 459 -0.07 -5.17 -7.12
N VAL A 460 0.32 -4.39 -8.13
CA VAL A 460 -0.45 -3.23 -8.64
C VAL A 460 -0.78 -3.37 -10.12
N ALA A 461 -1.75 -2.60 -10.61
CA ALA A 461 -1.93 -2.45 -12.06
C ALA A 461 -0.64 -1.90 -12.69
N ASN A 462 -0.30 -2.34 -13.90
CA ASN A 462 0.89 -1.87 -14.60
C ASN A 462 0.55 -1.02 -15.84
N THR A 463 -0.73 -0.88 -16.16
CA THR A 463 -1.21 -0.12 -17.32
C THR A 463 -2.41 0.72 -16.93
N TYR A 464 -2.31 2.04 -17.17
CA TYR A 464 -3.31 3.02 -16.78
C TYR A 464 -3.70 3.91 -17.96
N LEU A 465 -4.87 3.66 -18.57
CA LEU A 465 -5.42 4.44 -19.67
C LEU A 465 -6.32 5.54 -19.10
N LEU A 466 -5.83 6.77 -19.19
CA LEU A 466 -6.50 7.95 -18.66
C LEU A 466 -6.78 8.95 -19.78
N SER A 467 -7.88 9.69 -19.71
CA SER A 467 -8.26 10.70 -20.71
C SER A 467 -8.78 11.96 -20.02
N ASN A 468 -8.48 13.10 -20.61
CA ASN A 468 -9.07 14.39 -20.26
C ASN A 468 -10.17 14.83 -21.25
N GLY A 469 -10.58 13.95 -22.17
CA GLY A 469 -11.55 14.19 -23.23
C GLY A 469 -10.93 14.45 -24.61
N GLU A 470 -9.77 15.08 -24.67
CA GLU A 470 -9.09 15.43 -25.93
C GLU A 470 -7.88 14.54 -26.21
N VAL A 471 -7.09 14.27 -25.16
CA VAL A 471 -5.85 13.48 -25.23
C VAL A 471 -5.96 12.31 -24.27
N THR A 472 -5.58 11.13 -24.73
CA THR A 472 -5.42 9.95 -23.88
C THR A 472 -3.97 9.86 -23.43
N ALA A 473 -3.76 9.73 -22.12
CA ALA A 473 -2.47 9.47 -21.51
C ALA A 473 -2.47 8.04 -20.97
N THR A 474 -1.63 7.17 -21.54
CA THR A 474 -1.40 5.82 -21.03
C THR A 474 -0.10 5.81 -20.23
N LEU A 475 -0.20 5.59 -18.92
CA LEU A 475 0.97 5.36 -18.07
C LEU A 475 1.22 3.85 -17.97
N TYR A 476 2.43 3.45 -18.32
CA TYR A 476 2.94 2.10 -18.17
C TYR A 476 3.95 2.06 -17.01
N TYR A 477 3.79 1.09 -16.11
CA TYR A 477 4.73 0.80 -15.02
C TYR A 477 5.49 -0.50 -15.35
N GLN A 478 6.82 -0.43 -15.35
CA GLN A 478 7.71 -1.53 -15.76
C GLN A 478 7.32 -2.21 -17.10
N PRO A 479 7.04 -1.45 -18.19
CA PRO A 479 6.73 -2.07 -19.47
C PRO A 479 7.95 -2.78 -20.08
N VAL A 480 7.67 -3.78 -20.92
CA VAL A 480 8.69 -4.45 -21.74
C VAL A 480 8.73 -3.81 -23.12
N ILE A 481 9.90 -3.26 -23.49
CA ILE A 481 10.17 -2.73 -24.83
C ILE A 481 11.08 -3.72 -25.56
N SER A 482 10.49 -4.61 -26.36
CA SER A 482 11.19 -5.71 -27.04
C SER A 482 11.76 -5.29 -28.41
N ALA A 483 12.78 -6.01 -28.87
CA ALA A 483 13.28 -5.97 -30.24
C ALA A 483 12.52 -6.92 -31.19
N VAL A 484 11.63 -7.78 -30.67
CA VAL A 484 10.99 -8.88 -31.41
C VAL A 484 9.52 -8.61 -31.70
N GLN A 485 8.77 -8.13 -30.71
CA GLN A 485 7.31 -7.94 -30.83
C GLN A 485 6.81 -6.73 -30.03
N PHE A 486 5.67 -6.19 -30.45
CA PHE A 486 4.95 -5.17 -29.69
C PHE A 486 3.92 -5.83 -28.76
N GLU A 487 3.81 -5.32 -27.54
CA GLU A 487 2.86 -5.78 -26.53
C GLU A 487 2.21 -4.58 -25.85
N ASN A 488 1.01 -4.77 -25.27
CA ASN A 488 0.33 -3.77 -24.45
C ASN A 488 0.09 -2.40 -25.12
N ASP A 489 -0.18 -2.39 -26.43
CA ASP A 489 -0.36 -1.18 -27.26
C ASP A 489 0.84 -0.20 -27.20
N LEU A 490 2.01 -0.70 -26.81
CA LEU A 490 3.27 0.03 -26.80
C LEU A 490 4.02 -0.27 -28.10
N THR A 491 4.15 0.75 -28.94
CA THR A 491 4.81 0.71 -30.26
C THR A 491 6.27 1.19 -30.21
N LEU A 492 6.83 1.31 -28.99
CA LEU A 492 8.26 1.45 -28.80
C LEU A 492 8.93 0.10 -29.02
N PHE A 493 10.07 0.09 -29.71
CA PHE A 493 10.89 -1.10 -29.90
C PHE A 493 12.37 -0.79 -29.72
N ARG A 494 13.10 -1.82 -29.28
CA ARG A 494 14.56 -1.78 -29.21
C ARG A 494 15.16 -1.96 -30.61
N THR A 495 16.14 -1.14 -30.97
CA THR A 495 16.78 -1.12 -32.29
C THR A 495 18.08 -1.92 -32.35
N THR A 496 18.61 -2.36 -31.21
CA THR A 496 19.88 -3.09 -31.11
C THR A 496 19.66 -4.58 -30.81
N LYS A 497 20.46 -5.44 -31.43
CA LYS A 497 20.51 -6.86 -31.08
C LYS A 497 21.41 -7.06 -29.86
N PRO A 498 20.93 -7.69 -28.77
CA PRO A 498 21.78 -7.96 -27.61
C PRO A 498 22.89 -8.99 -27.94
N PRO A 499 24.02 -8.95 -27.22
CA PRO A 499 24.96 -10.07 -27.16
C PRO A 499 24.26 -11.36 -26.71
N ALA A 500 24.80 -12.53 -27.09
CA ALA A 500 24.24 -13.82 -26.70
C ALA A 500 24.13 -13.93 -25.16
N GLY A 501 22.94 -14.29 -24.67
CA GLY A 501 22.65 -14.42 -23.23
C GLY A 501 22.03 -13.18 -22.57
N ASN A 502 21.99 -12.02 -23.24
CA ASN A 502 21.31 -10.84 -22.73
C ASN A 502 19.87 -10.75 -23.24
N PRO A 503 18.94 -10.16 -22.45
CA PRO A 503 17.56 -9.98 -22.88
C PRO A 503 17.48 -9.09 -24.12
N ASP A 504 16.54 -9.40 -25.00
CA ASP A 504 16.23 -8.65 -26.23
C ASP A 504 15.27 -7.49 -26.01
N TYR A 505 15.02 -7.16 -24.75
CA TYR A 505 14.13 -6.09 -24.34
C TYR A 505 14.79 -5.13 -23.34
N TYR A 506 14.16 -3.97 -23.16
CA TYR A 506 14.44 -3.04 -22.07
C TYR A 506 13.19 -2.79 -21.23
N THR A 507 13.40 -2.54 -19.93
CA THR A 507 12.33 -2.30 -18.96
C THR A 507 12.56 -0.97 -18.23
N PRO A 508 12.17 0.17 -18.81
CA PRO A 508 12.13 1.43 -18.05
C PRO A 508 11.14 1.32 -16.89
N ASP A 509 11.36 2.09 -15.83
CA ASP A 509 10.43 2.08 -14.68
C ASP A 509 9.06 2.65 -15.09
N PHE A 510 9.03 3.70 -15.91
CA PHE A 510 7.78 4.28 -16.42
C PHE A 510 7.87 4.71 -17.88
N VAL A 511 6.79 4.50 -18.62
CA VAL A 511 6.56 5.11 -19.94
C VAL A 511 5.21 5.81 -19.93
N LEU A 512 5.19 7.07 -20.33
CA LEU A 512 3.97 7.84 -20.49
C LEU A 512 3.77 8.09 -21.98
N LYS A 513 2.73 7.48 -22.54
CA LYS A 513 2.29 7.61 -23.93
C LYS A 513 1.14 8.61 -23.98
N PHE A 514 1.22 9.61 -24.83
CA PHE A 514 0.12 10.51 -25.14
C PHE A 514 -0.38 10.24 -26.55
N THR A 515 -1.71 10.14 -26.72
CA THR A 515 -2.35 9.92 -28.02
C THR A 515 -3.52 10.87 -28.23
N SER A 516 -3.58 11.46 -29.42
CA SER A 516 -4.76 12.24 -29.89
C SER A 516 -5.49 11.51 -31.04
N SER A 517 -4.76 10.78 -31.88
CA SER A 517 -5.30 9.91 -32.94
C SER A 517 -4.41 8.67 -33.11
N GLU A 518 -4.84 7.67 -33.91
CA GLU A 518 -4.11 6.39 -34.07
C GLU A 518 -2.67 6.56 -34.58
N ASP A 519 -2.39 7.62 -35.35
CA ASP A 519 -1.07 7.88 -35.94
C ASP A 519 -0.24 8.95 -35.20
N ASP A 520 -0.80 9.57 -34.15
CA ASP A 520 -0.16 10.67 -33.42
C ASP A 520 0.06 10.29 -31.95
N GLU A 521 1.23 9.72 -31.70
CA GLU A 521 1.68 9.23 -30.40
C GLU A 521 3.04 9.80 -30.02
N GLU A 522 3.14 10.29 -28.79
CA GLU A 522 4.38 10.82 -28.23
C GLU A 522 4.69 10.21 -26.86
N TYR A 523 5.99 10.01 -26.59
CA TYR A 523 6.46 9.29 -25.41
C TYR A 523 7.33 10.14 -24.51
N ALA A 524 7.09 10.02 -23.20
CA ALA A 524 8.00 10.41 -22.14
C ALA A 524 8.40 9.17 -21.32
N ILE A 525 9.70 8.92 -21.20
CA ILE A 525 10.26 7.78 -20.46
C ILE A 525 10.88 8.29 -19.17
N PHE A 526 10.57 7.63 -18.06
CA PHE A 526 11.14 7.92 -16.76
C PHE A 526 11.77 6.69 -16.14
N ASP A 527 12.92 6.89 -15.51
CA ASP A 527 13.66 5.85 -14.81
C ASP A 527 13.90 6.33 -13.36
N ALA A 528 13.39 5.61 -12.38
CA ALA A 528 13.49 5.93 -10.97
C ALA A 528 14.80 5.42 -10.39
N LYS A 529 15.54 6.31 -9.72
CA LYS A 529 16.79 5.99 -9.06
C LYS A 529 16.83 6.65 -7.69
N PHE A 530 16.85 5.84 -6.63
CA PHE A 530 17.06 6.33 -5.26
C PHE A 530 18.55 6.61 -5.00
N SER A 531 19.15 7.48 -5.83
CA SER A 531 20.57 7.83 -5.80
C SER A 531 20.78 9.34 -5.78
N SER A 532 22.00 9.79 -5.48
CA SER A 532 22.35 11.21 -5.43
C SER A 532 22.47 11.80 -6.85
N ARG A 533 22.31 13.12 -6.99
CA ARG A 533 22.42 13.80 -8.29
C ARG A 533 23.76 13.56 -8.97
N ALA A 534 24.84 13.56 -8.19
CA ALA A 534 26.19 13.36 -8.70
C ALA A 534 26.36 11.95 -9.29
N ASN A 535 25.88 10.92 -8.60
CA ASN A 535 25.94 9.54 -9.07
C ASN A 535 25.07 9.34 -10.32
N ILE A 536 23.85 9.86 -10.32
CA ILE A 536 22.96 9.77 -11.49
C ILE A 536 23.64 10.40 -12.71
N LYS A 537 24.24 11.58 -12.58
CA LYS A 537 24.94 12.23 -13.71
C LYS A 537 26.10 11.41 -14.26
N LYS A 538 26.84 10.74 -13.39
CA LYS A 538 28.08 10.03 -13.74
C LYS A 538 27.82 8.62 -14.28
N HIS A 539 26.85 7.91 -13.72
CA HIS A 539 26.65 6.48 -13.94
C HIS A 539 25.31 6.18 -14.61
N SER A 540 24.19 6.56 -14.00
CA SER A 540 22.86 6.12 -14.46
C SER A 540 22.35 6.87 -15.69
N LEU A 541 22.52 8.19 -15.75
CA LEU A 541 21.97 9.03 -16.82
C LEU A 541 22.57 8.69 -18.21
N PRO A 542 23.90 8.51 -18.38
CA PRO A 542 24.45 8.08 -19.65
C PRO A 542 23.84 6.76 -20.15
N GLU A 543 23.65 5.79 -19.25
CA GLU A 543 23.02 4.51 -19.57
C GLU A 543 21.54 4.65 -19.93
N VAL A 544 20.79 5.46 -19.19
CA VAL A 544 19.37 5.77 -19.47
C VAL A 544 19.22 6.44 -20.84
N ILE A 545 20.09 7.41 -21.18
CA ILE A 545 20.07 8.06 -22.50
C ILE A 545 20.41 7.04 -23.60
N ARG A 546 21.44 6.22 -23.41
CA ARG A 546 21.83 5.18 -24.36
C ARG A 546 20.66 4.22 -24.63
N LYS A 547 20.11 3.61 -23.58
CA LYS A 547 19.02 2.63 -23.66
C LYS A 547 17.76 3.24 -24.28
N TYR A 548 17.30 4.37 -23.74
CA TYR A 548 15.93 4.85 -24.03
C TYR A 548 15.85 5.96 -25.07
N SER A 549 16.98 6.49 -25.54
CA SER A 549 16.99 7.48 -26.62
C SER A 549 17.78 7.05 -27.85
N CYS A 550 18.88 6.30 -27.69
CA CYS A 550 19.70 5.87 -28.84
C CYS A 550 19.28 4.50 -29.36
N GLU A 551 18.89 3.60 -28.46
CA GLU A 551 18.62 2.19 -28.76
C GLU A 551 17.13 1.84 -28.79
N ILE A 552 16.25 2.85 -28.72
CA ILE A 552 14.80 2.72 -28.84
C ILE A 552 14.28 3.65 -29.94
N SER A 553 13.30 3.16 -30.70
CA SER A 553 12.52 3.94 -31.66
C SER A 553 11.03 3.65 -31.51
N ALA A 554 10.19 4.53 -32.06
CA ALA A 554 8.74 4.31 -32.19
C ALA A 554 8.39 3.83 -33.61
N ALA A 555 7.29 3.08 -33.74
CA ALA A 555 6.79 2.63 -35.05
C ALA A 555 6.14 3.76 -35.87
N SER A 556 5.59 4.78 -35.22
CA SER A 556 5.04 5.97 -35.90
C SER A 556 6.13 6.75 -36.63
N ARG A 557 5.80 7.32 -37.80
CA ARG A 557 6.77 7.91 -38.76
C ARG A 557 7.61 9.08 -38.23
N SER A 558 7.30 9.61 -37.04
CA SER A 558 8.12 10.62 -36.40
C SER A 558 7.92 10.63 -34.90
N SER A 559 8.74 9.91 -34.15
CA SER A 559 9.62 10.55 -33.15
C SER A 559 10.29 9.52 -32.25
N ALA A 560 11.58 9.74 -32.00
CA ALA A 560 12.20 9.25 -30.78
C ALA A 560 11.42 9.78 -29.57
N PRO A 561 11.50 9.12 -28.40
CA PRO A 561 10.89 9.64 -27.18
C PRO A 561 11.21 11.12 -26.98
N LYS A 562 10.19 11.95 -26.71
CA LYS A 562 10.34 13.41 -26.58
C LYS A 562 11.00 13.81 -25.28
N MET A 563 10.93 12.94 -24.28
CA MET A 563 11.47 13.18 -22.95
C MET A 563 12.02 11.87 -22.38
N VAL A 564 13.25 11.88 -21.90
CA VAL A 564 13.88 10.75 -21.19
C VAL A 564 14.56 11.30 -19.94
N TRP A 565 13.94 11.09 -18.78
CA TRP A 565 14.35 11.73 -17.53
C TRP A 565 14.54 10.74 -16.39
N VAL A 566 15.47 11.04 -15.48
CA VAL A 566 15.66 10.25 -14.26
C VAL A 566 14.90 10.88 -13.09
N LEU A 567 14.10 10.09 -12.38
CA LEU A 567 13.46 10.48 -11.13
C LEU A 567 14.43 10.22 -9.98
N GLN A 568 14.91 11.28 -9.33
CA GLN A 568 15.91 11.21 -8.25
C GLN A 568 15.23 11.16 -6.87
N GLY A 569 15.57 10.14 -6.08
CA GLY A 569 15.04 9.98 -4.72
C GLY A 569 15.84 10.67 -3.61
N ARG A 570 17.18 10.70 -3.70
CA ARG A 570 18.03 11.32 -2.66
C ARG A 570 18.39 12.74 -3.03
N VAL A 571 17.96 13.72 -2.26
CA VAL A 571 18.15 15.14 -2.59
C VAL A 571 18.90 15.83 -1.45
N ASN A 572 20.01 16.49 -1.79
CA ASN A 572 20.71 17.34 -0.84
C ASN A 572 19.97 18.68 -0.72
N GLY A 573 19.92 19.27 0.48
CA GLY A 573 19.11 20.47 0.75
C GLY A 573 19.41 21.72 -0.09
N SER A 574 20.55 21.76 -0.79
CA SER A 574 21.00 22.86 -1.65
C SER A 574 20.79 22.61 -3.16
N GLU A 575 20.28 21.45 -3.57
CA GLU A 575 20.15 21.09 -4.98
C GLU A 575 18.88 21.65 -5.63
N ASN A 576 19.03 22.17 -6.85
CA ASN A 576 17.88 22.51 -7.70
C ASN A 576 17.08 21.25 -8.04
N ALA A 577 15.76 21.35 -7.92
CA ALA A 577 14.86 20.23 -8.13
C ALA A 577 14.94 19.65 -9.56
N ILE A 578 15.11 20.51 -10.55
CA ILE A 578 15.25 20.12 -11.96
C ILE A 578 16.65 20.46 -12.43
N TRP A 579 17.28 19.52 -13.12
CA TRP A 579 18.51 19.75 -13.86
C TRP A 579 18.30 19.24 -15.28
N LYS A 580 18.63 20.07 -16.26
CA LYS A 580 18.58 19.73 -17.68
C LYS A 580 19.96 19.36 -18.15
N TYR A 581 20.06 18.29 -18.93
CA TYR A 581 21.32 17.88 -19.57
C TYR A 581 21.75 18.90 -20.62
N HIS A 582 20.81 19.32 -21.48
CA HIS A 582 21.02 20.35 -22.48
C HIS A 582 20.81 21.73 -21.87
N ASN A 583 21.90 22.36 -21.42
CA ASN A 583 21.88 23.64 -20.70
C ASN A 583 22.64 24.77 -21.42
N SER A 584 23.02 24.58 -22.69
CA SER A 584 23.68 25.62 -23.48
C SER A 584 22.69 26.69 -23.95
N GLN A 585 23.21 27.88 -24.28
CA GLN A 585 22.40 28.99 -24.81
C GLN A 585 21.66 28.61 -26.10
N LEU A 586 22.32 27.86 -26.99
CA LEU A 586 21.72 27.39 -28.24
C LEU A 586 20.66 26.32 -28.00
N ALA A 587 20.86 25.42 -27.05
CA ALA A 587 19.84 24.44 -26.69
C ALA A 587 18.56 25.12 -26.16
N SER A 588 18.71 26.23 -25.45
CA SER A 588 17.56 27.03 -24.97
C SER A 588 16.81 27.73 -26.11
N LYS A 589 17.51 28.10 -27.20
CA LYS A 589 16.92 28.75 -28.37
C LYS A 589 16.27 27.77 -29.35
N TYR A 590 16.95 26.68 -29.68
CA TYR A 590 16.53 25.77 -30.74
C TYR A 590 15.79 24.53 -30.25
N ARG A 591 15.90 24.22 -28.95
CA ARG A 591 15.32 23.07 -28.25
C ARG A 591 15.68 21.71 -28.89
N PRO A 592 16.41 20.84 -28.18
CA PRO A 592 16.68 19.50 -28.68
C PRO A 592 15.37 18.73 -28.88
N ILE A 593 15.38 17.80 -29.84
CA ILE A 593 14.22 16.95 -30.17
C ILE A 593 13.77 16.15 -28.95
N THR A 594 14.73 15.63 -28.19
CA THR A 594 14.50 14.92 -26.95
C THR A 594 15.04 15.71 -25.76
N SER A 595 14.19 15.88 -24.75
CA SER A 595 14.57 16.49 -23.48
C SER A 595 15.19 15.45 -22.56
N PHE A 596 16.44 15.66 -22.13
CA PHE A 596 17.09 14.86 -21.09
C PHE A 596 17.27 15.67 -19.80
N GLY A 597 16.99 15.04 -18.68
CA GLY A 597 17.07 15.71 -17.39
C GLY A 597 16.97 14.77 -16.21
N ILE A 598 17.11 15.37 -15.04
CA ILE A 598 16.93 14.71 -13.75
C ILE A 598 15.96 15.58 -12.95
N VAL A 599 14.93 14.96 -12.39
CA VAL A 599 13.94 15.61 -11.53
C VAL A 599 13.97 14.99 -10.14
N SER A 600 14.11 15.82 -9.12
CA SER A 600 14.01 15.43 -7.72
C SER A 600 12.56 15.12 -7.37
N ILE A 601 12.26 13.86 -7.09
CA ILE A 601 10.97 13.42 -6.56
C ILE A 601 11.18 13.12 -5.08
N ASN A 602 11.05 14.14 -4.24
CA ASN A 602 11.16 13.99 -2.78
C ASN A 602 10.00 14.69 -2.07
N THR A 603 9.93 14.52 -0.75
CA THR A 603 8.87 15.13 0.09
C THR A 603 9.17 16.59 0.47
N ALA A 604 10.38 17.06 0.24
CA ALA A 604 10.82 18.40 0.65
C ALA A 604 10.60 19.48 -0.43
N VAL A 605 10.40 19.07 -1.68
CA VAL A 605 10.31 19.97 -2.83
C VAL A 605 9.00 19.73 -3.58
N GLU A 606 8.16 20.76 -3.63
CA GLU A 606 6.93 20.72 -4.43
C GLU A 606 7.26 20.83 -5.92
N ILE A 607 7.36 19.66 -6.56
CA ILE A 607 7.82 19.53 -7.95
C ILE A 607 6.69 19.26 -8.96
N ARG A 608 5.48 18.92 -8.48
CA ARG A 608 4.38 18.39 -9.32
C ARG A 608 4.06 19.28 -10.53
N GLN A 609 3.76 20.55 -10.29
CA GLN A 609 3.42 21.50 -11.37
C GLN A 609 4.62 21.82 -12.27
N ARG A 610 5.83 21.85 -11.71
CA ARG A 610 7.05 22.10 -12.50
C ARG A 610 7.36 20.94 -13.44
N LEU A 611 7.20 19.69 -12.97
CA LEU A 611 7.36 18.51 -13.80
C LEU A 611 6.31 18.46 -14.91
N TRP A 612 5.05 18.75 -14.59
CA TRP A 612 3.99 18.82 -15.60
C TRP A 612 4.29 19.86 -16.69
N ASN A 613 4.78 21.04 -16.31
CA ASN A 613 5.16 22.07 -17.28
C ASN A 613 6.29 21.60 -18.22
N GLU A 614 7.25 20.81 -17.72
CA GLU A 614 8.31 20.24 -18.55
C GLU A 614 7.77 19.18 -19.51
N ILE A 615 6.87 18.30 -19.05
CA ILE A 615 6.17 17.31 -19.88
C ILE A 615 5.37 18.04 -20.97
N ARG A 616 4.53 19.00 -20.60
CA ARG A 616 3.73 19.81 -21.54
C ARG A 616 4.60 20.58 -22.54
N SER A 617 5.76 21.06 -22.12
CA SER A 617 6.68 21.76 -23.03
C SER A 617 7.37 20.83 -24.04
N SER A 618 7.47 19.54 -23.73
CA SER A 618 8.17 18.54 -24.54
C SER A 618 7.22 17.74 -25.44
N ILE A 619 6.00 17.52 -24.98
CA ILE A 619 4.93 16.79 -25.68
C ILE A 619 4.08 17.81 -26.44
N SER A 620 4.13 17.75 -27.78
CA SER A 620 3.40 18.67 -28.66
C SER A 620 1.89 18.48 -28.56
N LEU A 621 1.42 17.26 -28.30
CA LEU A 621 0.00 16.93 -28.09
C LEU A 621 -0.64 17.64 -26.89
N LEU A 622 0.15 18.20 -25.97
CA LEU A 622 -0.33 18.88 -24.76
C LEU A 622 -0.27 20.42 -24.86
N GLN A 623 0.22 20.95 -25.98
CA GLN A 623 0.37 22.39 -26.21
C GLN A 623 -0.94 22.96 -26.73
#